data_AF-A0A5M8SIV7-F1
#
_entry.id   AF-A0A5M8SIV7-F1
#
_cell.length_a   1.000
_cell.length_b   1.000
_cell.length_c   1.000
_cell.angle_alpha   90.00
_cell.angle_beta   90.00
_cell.angle_gamma   90.00
#
_symmetry.space_group_name_H-M   'P 1'
#
loop_
_entity.id
_entity.type
_entity.pdbx_description
1 polymer ?
#
loop_
_entity_poly.entity_id
_entity_poly.type
_entity_poly.pdbx_seq_one_letter_code
_entity_poly.pdbx_strand_id
1 'polypeptide(L)'
;MPLLNFTNVILSPMLSDSFSVIRRQQTVGNNGRASYTSTTTAGVGGVVYPSNKNDLERFPNLQVTAKTITVITTFALRGESEVAGTDFSPDIVQWHGDNFLVAALEDYSAYGPGFVLAICQSMDLKEAPPTTE
;
A
#
# COMPACT_ATOMS: atom_id res chain seq x y z
N MET A 1 -24.54 -13.55 5.63
CA MET A 1 -23.35 -12.77 5.99
C MET A 1 -22.40 -13.67 6.75
N PRO A 2 -21.16 -13.89 6.27
CA PRO A 2 -20.17 -14.66 7.00
C PRO A 2 -19.75 -13.92 8.28
N LEU A 3 -19.79 -14.61 9.43
CA LEU A 3 -19.46 -14.06 10.76
C LEU A 3 -17.97 -14.19 11.13
N LEU A 4 -17.16 -14.79 10.25
CA LEU A 4 -15.75 -15.04 10.52
C LEU A 4 -14.98 -13.72 10.57
N ASN A 5 -14.35 -13.45 11.72
CA ASN A 5 -13.61 -12.23 11.99
C ASN A 5 -12.10 -12.52 11.93
N PHE A 6 -11.42 -11.95 10.93
CA PHE A 6 -9.97 -12.09 10.75
C PHE A 6 -9.14 -11.01 11.44
N THR A 7 -9.76 -9.98 12.03
CA THR A 7 -9.05 -8.86 12.69
C THR A 7 -8.06 -9.34 13.73
N ASN A 8 -8.43 -10.34 14.56
CA ASN A 8 -7.55 -10.86 15.60
C ASN A 8 -6.30 -11.55 15.03
N VAL A 9 -6.39 -12.11 13.82
CA VAL A 9 -5.25 -12.76 13.15
C VAL A 9 -4.38 -11.72 12.45
N ILE A 10 -5.01 -10.79 11.72
CA ILE A 10 -4.33 -9.74 10.96
C ILE A 10 -3.58 -8.76 11.88
N LEU A 11 -4.15 -8.44 13.04
CA LEU A 11 -3.56 -7.54 14.04
C LEU A 11 -2.84 -8.29 15.18
N SER A 12 -2.59 -9.59 15.01
CA SER A 12 -1.85 -10.36 16.00
C SER A 12 -0.38 -9.92 16.02
N PRO A 13 0.21 -9.61 17.20
CA PRO A 13 1.63 -9.22 17.30
C PRO A 13 2.62 -10.23 16.73
N MET A 14 2.19 -11.48 16.51
CA MET A 14 3.03 -12.54 15.93
C MET A 14 3.04 -12.55 14.39
N LEU A 15 2.15 -11.79 13.75
CA LEU A 15 1.97 -11.77 12.28
C LEU A 15 1.92 -10.35 11.71
N SER A 16 1.42 -9.39 12.48
CA SER A 16 1.27 -8.01 12.06
C SER A 16 2.60 -7.29 12.13
N ASP A 17 2.91 -6.56 11.06
CA ASP A 17 3.92 -5.53 11.04
C ASP A 17 3.26 -4.14 11.02
N SER A 18 4.06 -3.11 11.27
CA SER A 18 3.65 -1.70 11.23
C SER A 18 4.19 -1.01 9.97
N PHE A 19 3.32 -0.26 9.31
CA PHE A 19 3.70 0.56 8.15
C PHE A 19 2.97 1.91 8.17
N SER A 20 3.39 2.81 7.30
CA SER A 20 2.70 4.09 7.10
C SER A 20 1.97 4.10 5.77
N VAL A 21 0.81 4.75 5.73
CA VAL A 21 0.01 4.92 4.51
C VAL A 21 -0.05 6.40 4.17
N ILE A 22 0.35 6.75 2.96
CA ILE A 22 0.27 8.10 2.41
C ILE A 22 -0.86 8.12 1.38
N ARG A 23 -1.95 8.83 1.73
CA ARG A 23 -3.08 9.07 0.84
C ARG A 23 -2.88 10.38 0.10
N ARG A 24 -3.09 10.38 -1.22
CA ARG A 24 -2.99 11.59 -2.05
C ARG A 24 -4.34 11.90 -2.67
N GLN A 25 -4.87 13.06 -2.34
CA GLN A 25 -6.09 13.60 -2.92
C GLN A 25 -5.73 14.53 -4.07
N GLN A 26 -6.29 14.29 -5.25
CA GLN A 26 -6.15 15.16 -6.39
C GLN A 26 -7.27 16.22 -6.38
N THR A 27 -6.90 17.46 -6.62
CA THR A 27 -7.83 18.59 -6.75
C THR A 27 -7.47 19.37 -8.01
N VAL A 28 -8.47 19.77 -8.81
CA VAL A 28 -8.22 20.63 -9.96
C VAL A 28 -8.27 22.08 -9.49
N GLY A 29 -7.14 22.78 -9.56
CA GLY A 29 -7.05 24.19 -9.21
C GLY A 29 -7.72 25.09 -10.24
N ASN A 30 -7.99 26.35 -9.88
CA ASN A 30 -8.63 27.35 -10.74
C ASN A 30 -7.89 27.65 -12.06
N ASN A 31 -6.63 27.24 -12.18
CA ASN A 31 -5.81 27.35 -13.39
C ASN A 31 -5.83 26.08 -14.26
N GLY A 32 -6.70 25.11 -13.95
CA GLY A 32 -6.82 23.84 -14.67
C GLY A 32 -5.68 22.85 -14.39
N ARG A 33 -4.79 23.13 -13.43
CA ARG A 33 -3.72 22.21 -13.03
C ARG A 33 -4.16 21.35 -11.84
N ALA A 34 -3.81 20.06 -11.89
CA ALA A 34 -3.97 19.17 -10.77
C ALA A 34 -2.99 19.56 -9.64
N SER A 35 -3.52 19.67 -8.42
CA SER A 35 -2.78 19.84 -7.17
C SER A 35 -3.06 18.64 -6.28
N TYR A 36 -2.01 18.13 -5.62
CA TYR A 36 -2.10 16.95 -4.76
C TYR A 36 -1.94 17.37 -3.30
N THR A 37 -2.89 16.97 -2.46
CA THR A 37 -2.76 17.06 -0.99
C THR A 37 -2.48 15.68 -0.45
N SER A 38 -1.35 15.50 0.25
CA SER A 38 -0.99 14.23 0.89
C SER A 38 -1.36 14.21 2.37
N THR A 39 -1.84 13.08 2.85
CA THR A 39 -2.10 12.80 4.27
C THR A 39 -1.41 11.50 4.65
N THR A 40 -0.54 11.53 5.66
CA THR A 40 0.18 10.36 6.15
C THR A 40 -0.47 9.82 7.42
N THR A 41 -0.81 8.54 7.42
CA THR A 41 -1.26 7.80 8.60
C THR A 41 -0.17 6.80 8.99
N ALA A 42 0.47 7.02 10.13
CA ALA A 42 1.53 6.17 10.64
C ALA A 42 0.97 5.06 11.56
N GLY A 43 1.74 3.98 11.72
CA GLY A 43 1.41 2.91 12.66
C GLY A 43 0.22 2.05 12.24
N VAL A 44 -0.03 1.93 10.94
CA VAL A 44 -1.05 1.03 10.42
C VAL A 44 -0.55 -0.41 10.58
N GLY A 45 -1.35 -1.24 11.24
CA GLY A 45 -1.06 -2.65 11.43
C GLY A 45 -1.58 -3.52 10.28
N GLY A 46 -0.79 -4.51 9.87
CA GLY A 46 -1.22 -5.53 8.93
C GLY A 46 -0.13 -6.53 8.63
N VAL A 47 -0.48 -7.60 7.91
CA VAL A 47 0.49 -8.61 7.50
C VAL A 47 1.11 -8.15 6.18
N VAL A 48 2.43 -7.98 6.16
CA VAL A 48 3.19 -7.60 4.98
C VAL A 48 4.12 -8.75 4.60
N TYR A 49 4.07 -9.19 3.34
CA TYR A 49 5.01 -10.20 2.85
C TYR A 49 5.46 -9.91 1.41
N PRO A 50 6.71 -10.26 1.07
CA PRO A 50 7.20 -10.12 -0.28
C PRO A 50 6.45 -11.05 -1.25
N SER A 51 6.14 -10.55 -2.44
CA SER A 51 5.52 -11.31 -3.54
C SER A 51 6.55 -11.63 -4.63
N ASN A 52 6.22 -12.56 -5.54
CA ASN A 52 7.17 -13.26 -6.42
C ASN A 52 7.89 -12.39 -7.49
N LYS A 53 7.66 -11.08 -7.56
CA LYS A 53 8.35 -10.16 -8.47
C LYS A 53 9.30 -9.27 -7.68
N ASN A 54 10.44 -9.84 -7.30
CA ASN A 54 11.53 -9.21 -6.54
C ASN A 54 12.90 -9.39 -7.24
N ASP A 55 12.91 -9.61 -8.56
CA ASP A 55 14.14 -9.87 -9.30
C ASP A 55 14.85 -8.56 -9.70
N LEU A 56 16.18 -8.62 -9.73
CA LEU A 56 17.00 -7.52 -10.24
C LEU A 56 16.92 -7.48 -11.77
N GLU A 57 16.28 -6.44 -12.30
CA GLU A 57 16.24 -6.18 -13.72
C GLU A 57 17.43 -5.29 -14.12
N ARG A 58 18.30 -5.82 -14.98
CA ARG A 58 19.45 -5.09 -15.54
C ARG A 58 19.18 -4.69 -16.97
N PHE A 59 19.04 -3.38 -17.18
CA PHE A 59 19.05 -2.74 -18.48
C PHE A 59 20.44 -2.16 -18.77
N PRO A 60 20.81 -1.93 -20.04
CA PRO A 60 22.13 -1.40 -20.40
C PRO A 60 22.51 -0.09 -19.68
N ASN A 61 21.51 0.75 -19.37
CA ASN A 61 21.70 2.07 -18.74
C ASN A 61 21.09 2.18 -17.34
N LEU A 62 20.44 1.12 -16.82
CA LEU A 62 19.67 1.19 -15.58
C LEU A 62 19.63 -0.18 -14.90
N GLN A 63 19.72 -0.19 -13.58
CA GLN A 63 19.39 -1.37 -12.77
C GLN A 63 18.22 -0.99 -11.88
N VAL A 64 17.16 -1.80 -11.91
CA VAL A 64 15.97 -1.60 -11.08
C VAL A 64 15.70 -2.90 -10.35
N THR A 65 15.52 -2.82 -9.04
CA THR A 65 14.95 -3.92 -8.28
C THR A 65 13.45 -3.71 -8.25
N ALA A 66 12.73 -4.37 -9.17
CA ALA A 66 11.28 -4.37 -9.14
C ALA A 66 10.88 -5.22 -7.94
N LYS A 67 10.40 -4.58 -6.85
CA LYS A 67 9.95 -5.26 -5.63
C LYS A 67 8.45 -5.14 -5.50
N THR A 68 7.79 -6.24 -5.18
CA THR A 68 6.34 -6.28 -4.97
C THR A 68 6.08 -6.83 -3.58
N ILE A 69 5.24 -6.14 -2.81
CA ILE A 69 4.75 -6.62 -1.51
C ILE A 69 3.26 -6.88 -1.58
N THR A 70 2.80 -7.84 -0.80
CA THR A 70 1.38 -8.03 -0.53
C THR A 70 1.10 -7.59 0.90
N VAL A 71 0.08 -6.75 1.06
CA VAL A 71 -0.32 -6.16 2.33
C VAL A 71 -1.75 -6.60 2.63
N ILE A 72 -1.96 -7.28 3.75
CA ILE A 72 -3.28 -7.63 4.27
C ILE A 72 -3.54 -6.77 5.50
N THR A 73 -4.55 -5.91 5.45
CA THR A 73 -4.86 -5.01 6.56
C THR A 73 -6.36 -4.78 6.70
N THR A 74 -6.78 -4.39 7.90
CA THR A 74 -8.14 -3.89 8.17
C THR A 74 -8.28 -2.41 7.83
N PHE A 75 -7.16 -1.71 7.61
CA PHE A 75 -7.18 -0.34 7.12
C PHE A 75 -7.67 -0.29 5.68
N ALA A 76 -8.60 0.60 5.38
CA ALA A 76 -9.14 0.75 4.03
C ALA A 76 -8.11 1.42 3.10
N LEU A 77 -7.19 0.61 2.56
CA LEU A 77 -6.31 1.00 1.46
C LEU A 77 -7.15 1.30 0.22
N ARG A 78 -6.63 2.19 -0.62
CA ARG A 78 -7.27 2.60 -1.87
C ARG A 78 -6.33 2.40 -3.04
N GLY A 79 -6.85 1.78 -4.10
CA GLY A 79 -6.26 1.90 -5.43
C GLY A 79 -6.63 3.25 -6.07
N GLU A 80 -6.54 3.32 -7.39
CA GLU A 80 -7.13 4.43 -8.14
C GLU A 80 -8.64 4.38 -7.97
N SER A 81 -9.21 5.42 -7.35
CA SER A 81 -10.62 5.43 -6.96
C SER A 81 -11.16 6.84 -6.93
N GLU A 82 -12.38 7.00 -7.42
CA GLU A 82 -13.16 8.22 -7.30
C GLU A 82 -14.19 8.04 -6.18
N VAL A 83 -14.17 8.92 -5.18
CA VAL A 83 -15.17 8.92 -4.10
C VAL A 83 -15.85 10.27 -4.06
N ALA A 84 -17.16 10.28 -4.30
CA ALA A 84 -18.00 11.48 -4.25
C ALA A 84 -17.48 12.65 -5.12
N GLY A 85 -17.02 12.36 -6.34
CA GLY A 85 -16.53 13.37 -7.29
C GLY A 85 -15.11 13.87 -6.99
N THR A 86 -14.39 13.23 -6.08
CA THR A 86 -12.99 13.52 -5.78
C THR A 86 -12.11 12.34 -6.22
N ASP A 87 -11.14 12.64 -7.08
CA ASP A 87 -10.15 11.67 -7.54
C ASP A 87 -9.10 11.43 -6.45
N PHE A 88 -8.94 10.17 -6.06
CA PHE A 88 -7.85 9.73 -5.20
C PHE A 88 -6.83 8.97 -6.02
N SER A 89 -5.57 9.39 -5.92
CA SER A 89 -4.47 8.57 -6.42
C SER A 89 -4.33 7.32 -5.55
N PRO A 90 -3.77 6.23 -6.09
CA PRO A 90 -3.49 5.05 -5.30
C PRO A 90 -2.65 5.41 -4.06
N ASP A 91 -3.01 4.81 -2.94
CA ASP A 91 -2.31 4.99 -1.68
C ASP A 91 -0.86 4.47 -1.81
N ILE A 92 0.07 5.11 -1.10
CA ILE A 92 1.46 4.67 -1.00
C ILE A 92 1.68 4.07 0.38
N VAL A 93 2.16 2.83 0.43
CA VAL A 93 2.57 2.13 1.64
C VAL A 93 4.07 2.33 1.83
N GLN A 94 4.46 2.90 2.96
CA GLN A 94 5.86 3.05 3.34
C GLN A 94 6.24 1.99 4.37
N TRP A 95 7.22 1.15 4.01
CA TRP A 95 7.61 -0.02 4.79
C TRP A 95 9.13 -0.26 4.66
N HIS A 96 9.82 -0.47 5.79
CA HIS A 96 11.29 -0.58 5.88
C HIS A 96 12.10 0.51 5.14
N GLY A 97 11.53 1.72 5.00
CA GLY A 97 12.18 2.84 4.32
C GLY A 97 11.95 2.93 2.81
N ASP A 98 11.33 1.91 2.22
CA ASP A 98 10.89 1.90 0.81
C ASP A 98 9.43 2.36 0.68
N ASN A 99 9.09 2.95 -0.47
CA ASN A 99 7.73 3.34 -0.84
C ASN A 99 7.14 2.38 -1.87
N PHE A 100 5.95 1.86 -1.57
CA PHE A 100 5.22 0.94 -2.43
C PHE A 100 3.86 1.53 -2.83
N LEU A 101 3.62 1.67 -4.12
CA LEU A 101 2.34 2.11 -4.66
C LEU A 101 1.35 0.94 -4.70
N VAL A 102 0.13 1.12 -4.21
CA VAL A 102 -0.94 0.13 -4.38
C VAL A 102 -1.27 -0.02 -5.87
N ALA A 103 -1.01 -1.20 -6.44
CA ALA A 103 -1.23 -1.51 -7.85
C ALA A 103 -2.52 -2.31 -8.08
N ALA A 104 -2.87 -3.20 -7.16
CA ALA A 104 -4.12 -3.94 -7.18
C ALA A 104 -4.68 -4.08 -5.76
N LEU A 105 -6.01 -4.07 -5.65
CA LEU A 105 -6.70 -4.19 -4.38
C LEU A 105 -7.86 -5.17 -4.50
N GLU A 106 -7.88 -6.16 -3.63
CA GLU A 106 -8.98 -7.09 -3.45
C GLU A 106 -9.78 -6.70 -2.20
N ASP A 107 -11.07 -6.49 -2.39
CA ASP A 107 -11.99 -6.12 -1.32
C ASP A 107 -12.62 -7.36 -0.66
N TYR A 108 -12.32 -7.57 0.62
CA TYR A 108 -12.92 -8.60 1.46
C TYR A 108 -13.88 -8.01 2.52
N SER A 109 -14.44 -6.82 2.26
CA SER A 109 -15.43 -6.14 3.11
C SER A 109 -16.66 -6.99 3.47
N ALA A 110 -16.99 -8.00 2.65
CA ALA A 110 -18.10 -8.91 2.89
C ALA A 110 -17.90 -9.88 4.06
N TYR A 111 -16.66 -10.04 4.57
CA TYR A 111 -16.33 -10.98 5.64
C TYR A 111 -16.14 -10.27 6.99
N GLY A 112 -17.00 -10.59 7.97
CA GLY A 112 -16.87 -10.05 9.33
C GLY A 112 -16.77 -8.51 9.35
N PRO A 113 -15.76 -7.91 10.02
CA PRO A 113 -15.53 -6.47 10.02
C PRO A 113 -14.87 -5.92 8.73
N GLY A 114 -14.52 -6.79 7.78
CA GLY A 114 -13.88 -6.44 6.52
C GLY A 114 -12.36 -6.30 6.63
N PHE A 115 -11.67 -6.63 5.55
CA PHE A 115 -10.25 -6.39 5.36
C PHE A 115 -9.97 -6.25 3.86
N VAL A 116 -8.77 -5.78 3.52
CA VAL A 116 -8.32 -5.65 2.14
C VAL A 116 -7.02 -6.41 1.95
N LEU A 117 -6.82 -6.95 0.75
CA LEU A 117 -5.54 -7.47 0.29
C LEU A 117 -5.07 -6.58 -0.84
N ALA A 118 -3.92 -5.93 -0.65
CA ALA A 118 -3.34 -5.03 -1.62
C ALA A 118 -2.00 -5.58 -2.15
N ILE A 119 -1.84 -5.59 -3.46
CA ILE A 119 -0.56 -5.83 -4.12
C ILE A 119 0.06 -4.46 -4.39
N CYS A 120 1.22 -4.21 -3.78
CA CYS A 120 1.91 -2.94 -3.89
C CYS A 120 3.26 -3.10 -4.60
N GLN A 121 3.60 -2.17 -5.48
CA GLN A 121 4.83 -2.18 -6.28
C GLN A 121 5.77 -1.08 -5.83
N SER A 122 7.07 -1.37 -5.74
CA SER A 122 8.09 -0.40 -5.35
C SER A 122 8.10 0.79 -6.31
N MET A 123 8.12 1.99 -5.74
CA MET A 123 8.37 3.23 -6.48
C MET A 123 9.86 3.57 -6.52
N ASP A 124 10.65 2.99 -5.62
CA ASP A 124 12.06 3.29 -5.47
C ASP A 124 12.90 2.43 -6.41
N LEU A 125 13.82 3.07 -7.14
CA LEU A 125 14.72 2.42 -8.10
C LEU A 125 15.81 1.58 -7.41
N LYS A 126 16.11 1.91 -6.15
CA LYS A 126 17.10 1.24 -5.31
C LYS A 126 16.43 0.87 -4.00
N GLU A 127 16.67 -0.36 -3.58
CA GLU A 127 16.18 -0.87 -2.31
C GLU A 127 16.94 -0.24 -1.13
N ALA A 128 16.21 0.15 -0.09
CA ALA A 128 16.82 0.51 1.19
C ALA A 128 17.51 -0.72 1.80
N PRO A 129 18.70 -0.55 2.40
CA PRO A 129 19.35 -1.67 3.07
C PRO A 129 18.43 -2.24 4.17
N PRO A 130 18.45 -3.55 4.42
CA PRO A 130 17.65 -4.14 5.47
C PRO A 130 17.96 -3.46 6.80
N THR A 131 16.91 -3.04 7.50
CA THR A 131 17.03 -2.46 8.84
C THR A 131 17.34 -3.61 9.80
N THR A 132 18.61 -3.84 10.08
CA THR A 132 19.03 -4.66 11.23
C THR A 132 18.83 -3.83 12.49
N GLU A 133 17.88 -4.21 13.33
CA GLU A 133 17.87 -3.80 14.74
C GLU A 133 19.11 -4.32 15.48
#